data_AF-A0A2N9VY83-F1
#
_entry.id   AF-A0A2N9VY83-F1
#
_cell.length_a   1.000
_cell.length_b   1.000
_cell.length_c   1.000
_cell.angle_alpha   90.00
_cell.angle_beta   90.00
_cell.angle_gamma   90.00
#
_symmetry.space_group_name_H-M   'P 1'
#
loop_
_entity.id
_entity.type
_entity.pdbx_description
1 polymer ?
#
loop_
_entity_poly.entity_id
_entity_poly.type
_entity_poly.pdbx_seq_one_letter_code
_entity_poly.pdbx_strand_id
1 'polypeptide(L)' 'MAADGATVGDMIDRGHSLWAHCYSRDCHHSSQIDLTELARRLGRDHAAMREDLVPKFRCSACGSKDVGITSTPY' A
#
# COMPACT_ATOMS: atom_id res chain seq x y z
N MET A 1 -1.61 17.58 13.06
CA MET A 1 -2.77 17.49 12.15
C MET A 1 -2.57 16.24 11.32
N ALA A 2 -3.13 15.10 11.75
CA ALA A 2 -3.05 13.84 11.01
C ALA A 2 -4.27 13.81 10.08
N ALA A 3 -4.04 13.99 8.78
CA ALA A 3 -5.10 13.92 7.78
C ALA A 3 -5.54 12.46 7.62
N ASP A 4 -6.57 12.10 8.38
CA ASP A 4 -7.45 10.96 8.14
C ASP A 4 -8.17 11.21 6.81
N GLY A 5 -7.50 10.87 5.69
CA GLY A 5 -7.95 11.24 4.34
C GLY A 5 -6.84 11.47 3.32
N ALA A 6 -5.62 10.97 3.53
CA ALA A 6 -4.61 10.97 2.48
C ALA A 6 -5.10 10.05 1.34
N THR A 7 -5.28 10.62 0.15
CA THR A 7 -5.50 9.85 -1.07
C THR A 7 -4.17 9.30 -1.59
N VAL A 8 -4.23 8.36 -2.53
CA VAL A 8 -2.99 7.85 -3.16
C VAL A 8 -2.20 8.99 -3.80
N GLY A 9 -2.88 9.96 -4.41
CA GLY A 9 -2.25 11.15 -5.00
C GLY A 9 -1.53 12.02 -3.98
N ASP A 10 -2.14 12.26 -2.81
CA ASP A 10 -1.53 13.05 -1.73
C ASP A 10 -0.28 12.36 -1.15
N MET A 11 -0.29 11.02 -1.03
CA MET A 11 0.90 10.28 -0.60
C MET A 11 2.04 10.34 -1.63
N ILE A 12 1.73 10.34 -2.93
CA ILE A 12 2.72 10.51 -3.99
C ILE A 12 3.33 11.91 -3.93
N ASP A 13 2.48 12.93 -3.82
CA ASP A 13 2.91 14.34 -3.75
C ASP A 13 3.82 14.59 -2.54
N ARG A 14 3.49 13.97 -1.40
CA ARG A 14 4.30 14.00 -0.18
C ARG A 14 5.55 13.13 -0.23
N GLY A 15 5.75 12.32 -1.26
CA GLY A 15 6.89 11.40 -1.38
C GLY A 15 6.90 10.28 -0.34
N HIS A 16 5.74 9.86 0.16
CA HIS A 16 5.66 8.74 1.08
C HIS A 16 6.06 7.43 0.38
N SER A 17 6.70 6.53 1.13
CA SER A 17 6.98 5.18 0.67
C SER A 17 6.12 4.19 1.43
N LEU A 18 5.39 3.35 0.71
CA LEU A 18 4.64 2.24 1.30
C LEU A 18 5.40 0.94 1.14
N TRP A 19 5.36 0.11 2.17
CA TRP A 19 5.91 -1.23 2.15
C TRP A 19 4.79 -2.25 2.37
N ALA A 20 4.68 -3.22 1.46
CA ALA A 20 3.85 -4.39 1.62
C ALA A 20 4.68 -5.49 2.30
N HIS A 21 4.13 -6.09 3.34
CA HIS A 21 4.67 -7.25 4.02
C HIS A 21 3.64 -8.38 3.96
N CYS A 22 4.00 -9.50 3.37
CA CYS A 22 3.17 -10.69 3.39
C CYS A 22 3.33 -11.40 4.73
N TYR A 23 2.24 -11.54 5.47
CA TYR A 23 2.20 -12.25 6.76
C TYR A 23 1.83 -13.73 6.59
N SER A 24 1.74 -14.22 5.35
CA SER A 24 1.56 -15.63 5.06
C SER A 24 2.74 -16.42 5.62
N ARG A 25 2.42 -17.45 6.41
CA ARG A 25 3.34 -18.28 7.21
C ARG A 25 4.53 -18.87 6.45
N ASP A 26 4.37 -19.09 5.14
CA ASP A 26 5.39 -19.71 4.27
C ASP A 26 6.05 -18.71 3.31
N CYS A 27 5.65 -17.44 3.31
CA CYS A 27 6.14 -16.45 2.33
C CYS A 27 6.99 -15.36 2.98
N HIS A 28 6.47 -14.67 4.00
CA HIS A 28 7.17 -13.58 4.72
C HIS A 28 7.78 -12.49 3.80
N HIS A 29 7.32 -12.39 2.55
CA HIS A 29 7.91 -11.53 1.54
C HIS A 29 7.56 -10.07 1.80
N SER A 30 8.53 -9.17 1.73
CA SER A 30 8.30 -7.74 1.76
C SER A 30 8.69 -7.09 0.43
N SER A 31 7.87 -6.15 -0.02
CA SER A 31 8.15 -5.36 -1.21
C SER A 31 7.72 -3.93 -1.01
N GLN A 32 8.50 -3.02 -1.57
CA GLN A 32 8.09 -1.64 -1.70
C GLN A 32 6.93 -1.57 -2.69
N ILE A 33 5.88 -0.84 -2.30
CA ILE A 33 4.74 -0.57 -3.16
C ILE A 33 5.06 0.69 -3.95
N ASP A 34 5.03 0.58 -5.26
CA ASP A 34 5.12 1.73 -6.14
C ASP A 34 3.79 2.51 -6.11
N LEU A 35 3.78 3.66 -5.44
CA LEU A 35 2.59 4.49 -5.33
C LEU A 35 2.12 5.02 -6.69
N THR A 36 3.03 5.25 -7.64
CA THR A 36 2.69 5.72 -8.98
C THR A 36 1.92 4.63 -9.73
N GLU A 37 2.38 3.38 -9.67
CA GLU A 37 1.65 2.25 -10.22
C GLU A 37 0.31 2.03 -9.49
N LEU A 38 0.29 2.22 -8.17
CA LEU A 38 -0.93 2.13 -7.38
C LEU A 38 -1.98 3.16 -7.82
N ALA A 39 -1.60 4.43 -7.96
CA ALA A 39 -2.48 5.49 -8.45
C ALA A 39 -2.92 5.24 -9.90
N ARG A 40 -2.07 4.61 -10.73
CA ARG A 40 -2.45 4.25 -12.09
C ARG A 40 -3.51 3.15 -12.13
N ARG A 41 -3.49 2.22 -11.17
CA ARG A 41 -4.46 1.11 -11.09
C ARG A 41 -5.74 1.45 -10.36
N LEU A 42 -5.63 2.14 -9.21
CA LEU A 42 -6.77 2.48 -8.35
C LEU A 42 -7.34 3.87 -8.64
N GLY A 43 -6.52 4.79 -9.14
CA GLY A 43 -6.83 6.20 -9.21
C GLY A 43 -6.15 6.98 -8.09
N ARG A 44 -5.71 8.19 -8.43
CA ARG A 44 -5.04 9.14 -7.52
C ARG A 44 -5.99 9.67 -6.45
N ASP A 45 -7.27 9.74 -6.76
CA ASP A 45 -8.35 10.17 -5.86
C ASP A 45 -8.84 9.04 -4.94
N HIS A 46 -8.28 7.84 -5.05
CA HIS A 46 -8.67 6.72 -4.21
C HIS A 46 -8.14 6.92 -2.79
N ALA A 47 -8.96 6.59 -1.79
CA ALA A 47 -8.54 6.63 -0.38
C ALA A 47 -7.35 5.70 -0.18
N ALA A 48 -6.27 6.21 0.43
CA ALA A 48 -5.08 5.41 0.72
C ALA A 48 -5.12 4.74 2.10
N MET A 49 -6.31 4.58 2.67
CA MET A 49 -6.46 3.90 3.94
C MET A 49 -6.02 2.44 3.80
N ARG A 50 -5.24 1.97 4.77
CA ARG A 50 -4.73 0.59 4.82
C ARG A 50 -5.85 -0.43 4.60
N GLU A 51 -7.03 -0.21 5.15
CA GLU A 51 -8.19 -1.11 5.03
C GLU A 51 -8.77 -1.22 3.62
N ASP A 52 -8.68 -0.18 2.79
CA ASP A 52 -9.17 -0.21 1.40
C ASP A 52 -8.12 -0.77 0.45
N LEU A 53 -6.85 -0.51 0.77
CA LEU A 53 -5.70 -0.99 0.01
C LEU A 53 -5.47 -2.49 0.22
N VAL A 54 -5.36 -2.94 1.47
CA VAL A 54 -5.04 -4.34 1.83
C VAL A 54 -5.85 -5.40 1.05
N PRO A 55 -7.20 -5.32 0.92
CA PRO A 55 -7.96 -6.34 0.19
C PRO A 55 -7.72 -6.33 -1.32
N LYS A 56 -7.21 -5.23 -1.88
CA LYS A 56 -6.85 -5.07 -3.30
C LYS A 56 -5.42 -5.51 -3.59
N PHE A 57 -4.56 -5.54 -2.56
CA PHE A 57 -3.21 -6.05 -2.69
C PHE A 57 -3.15 -7.56 -2.52
N ARG A 58 -2.25 -8.17 -3.28
CA ARG A 58 -1.99 -9.61 -3.24
C ARG A 58 -0.50 -9.82 -3.38
N CYS A 59 0.06 -10.73 -2.58
CA CYS A 59 1.48 -11.06 -2.69
C CYS A 59 1.76 -11.66 -4.07
N SER A 60 2.71 -11.10 -4.82
CA SER A 60 3.08 -11.60 -6.15
C SER A 60 3.76 -12.98 -6.11
N ALA A 61 4.36 -13.34 -4.98
CA ALA A 61 5.05 -14.63 -4.82
C ALA A 61 4.09 -15.77 -4.50
N CYS A 62 3.20 -15.59 -3.51
CA CYS A 62 2.32 -16.66 -3.02
C CYS A 62 0.84 -16.48 -3.36
N GLY A 63 0.44 -15.28 -3.81
CA GLY A 63 -0.97 -14.99 -4.04
C GLY A 63 -1.80 -14.88 -2.75
N SER A 64 -1.20 -14.65 -1.58
CA SER A 64 -1.96 -14.43 -0.36
C SER A 64 -2.53 -13.02 -0.30
N LYS A 65 -3.71 -12.87 0.31
CA LYS A 65 -4.33 -11.59 0.66
C LYS A 65 -3.91 -11.12 2.06
N ASP A 66 -3.19 -11.97 2.79
CA ASP A 66 -2.65 -11.66 4.11
C ASP A 66 -1.39 -10.80 3.95
N VAL A 67 -1.62 -9.54 3.57
CA VAL A 67 -0.58 -8.54 3.36
C VAL A 67 -0.85 -7.33 4.26
N GLY A 68 0.17 -6.92 5.01
CA GLY A 68 0.17 -5.67 5.74
C GLY A 68 0.84 -4.57 4.93
N ILE A 69 0.27 -3.38 4.98
CA ILE A 69 0.89 -2.20 4.43
C ILE A 69 1.39 -1.34 5.59
N THR A 70 2.65 -0.95 5.54
CA THR A 70 3.26 -0.01 6.48
C THR A 70 3.66 1.25 5.72
N SER A 71 3.34 2.40 6.29
CA SER A 71 3.80 3.71 5.81
C SER A 71 4.94 4.15 6.71
N THR A 72 6.16 4.22 6.19
CA THR A 72 7.27 4.87 6.89
C THR A 72 7.26 6.35 6.52
N PRO A 73 6.99 7.28 7.47
CA PRO A 73 7.19 8.70 7.22
C PRO A 73 8.70 8.98 7.10
N TYR A 74 9.08 9.84 6.17
CA TYR A 74 10.45 10.34 6.04
C TYR A 74 10.62 11.64 6.83
#